data_AF-A0A0G4F4Q7-F1
#
_entry.id   AF-A0A0G4F4Q7-F1
#
_cell.length_a   1.000
_cell.length_b   1.000
_cell.length_c   1.000
_cell.angle_alpha   90.00
_cell.angle_beta   90.00
_cell.angle_gamma   90.00
#
_symmetry.space_group_name_H-M   'P 1'
#
loop_
_entity.id
_entity.type
_entity.pdbx_description
1 polymer ?
#
loop_
_entity_poly.entity_id
_entity_poly.type
_entity_poly.pdbx_seq_one_letter_code
_entity_poly.pdbx_strand_id
1 'polypeptide(L)'
;MIEDGEDDSVMDPRVLEQEREKWTREWNSGLRDLLQEMRSVDPPFPLPLVRFLLEKSGCPIEGEDRESQNVQLYVSAATEDLVHEIVGAAKDFNALKMETRGHTGEVSKLTVDDVRVALEETLGLLIRKSSVFQPSAPQQPLHSGGEGGAKRMRPG
;
A
#
# COMPACT_ATOMS: atom_id res chain seq x y z
N MET A 1 44.93 14.60 -7.25
CA MET A 1 43.75 15.21 -7.87
C MET A 1 42.76 14.10 -8.07
N ILE A 2 41.70 14.06 -7.28
CA ILE A 2 40.56 13.17 -7.47
C ILE A 2 39.45 14.13 -7.91
N GLU A 3 38.97 13.98 -9.14
CA GLU A 3 37.84 14.74 -9.65
C GLU A 3 36.57 14.07 -9.11
N ASP A 4 35.86 14.78 -8.25
CA ASP A 4 34.49 14.46 -7.84
C ASP A 4 33.58 14.64 -9.07
N GLY A 5 33.21 13.52 -9.69
CA GLY A 5 32.16 13.47 -10.70
C GLY A 5 30.82 13.22 -10.03
N GLU A 6 30.16 14.29 -9.58
CA GLU A 6 28.73 14.31 -9.30
C GLU A 6 27.98 14.06 -10.62
N ASP A 7 27.63 12.80 -10.90
CA ASP A 7 26.68 12.45 -11.97
C ASP A 7 25.26 12.39 -11.37
N ASP A 8 24.80 13.53 -10.87
CA ASP A 8 23.38 13.77 -10.60
C ASP A 8 22.72 14.07 -11.95
N SER A 9 22.53 13.02 -12.76
CA SER A 9 21.71 13.06 -13.96
C SER A 9 20.25 13.26 -13.54
N VAL A 10 19.89 14.52 -13.26
CA VAL A 10 18.51 14.96 -13.07
C VAL A 10 17.74 14.61 -14.34
N MET A 11 16.91 13.56 -14.27
CA MET A 11 16.04 13.18 -15.38
C MET A 11 15.16 14.37 -15.78
N ASP A 12 15.09 14.64 -17.09
CA ASP A 12 14.24 15.68 -17.65
C ASP A 12 12.79 15.51 -17.12
N PRO A 13 12.18 16.53 -16.50
CA PRO A 13 10.83 16.46 -15.95
C PRO A 13 9.77 15.96 -16.95
N ARG A 14 9.97 16.20 -18.25
CA ARG A 14 9.05 15.72 -19.31
C ARG A 14 9.19 14.23 -19.58
N VAL A 15 10.39 13.68 -19.42
CA VAL A 15 10.65 12.24 -19.52
C VAL A 15 10.04 11.53 -18.32
N LEU A 16 10.19 12.08 -17.11
CA LEU A 16 9.53 11.57 -15.91
C LEU A 16 8.01 11.57 -16.02
N GLU A 17 7.42 12.61 -16.61
CA GLU A 17 5.98 12.70 -16.81
C GLU A 17 5.48 11.67 -17.85
N GLN A 18 6.22 11.47 -18.94
CA GLN A 18 5.92 10.43 -19.93
C GLN A 18 6.08 9.00 -19.39
N GLU A 19 7.13 8.74 -18.60
CA GLU A 19 7.31 7.43 -17.95
C GLU A 19 6.22 7.17 -16.92
N ARG A 20 5.82 8.20 -16.15
CA ARG A 20 4.69 8.10 -15.22
C ARG A 20 3.38 7.83 -15.96
N GLU A 21 3.11 8.51 -17.06
CA GLU A 21 1.91 8.27 -17.88
C GLU A 21 1.91 6.86 -18.50
N LYS A 22 3.07 6.40 -19.00
CA LYS A 22 3.24 5.06 -19.55
C LYS A 22 3.02 4.00 -18.47
N TRP A 23 3.69 4.14 -17.33
CA TRP A 23 3.53 3.25 -16.19
C TRP A 23 2.09 3.22 -15.68
N THR A 24 1.43 4.38 -15.58
CA THR A 24 0.01 4.47 -15.20
C THR A 24 -0.88 3.76 -16.21
N ARG A 25 -0.60 3.85 -17.51
CA ARG A 25 -1.40 3.22 -18.56
C ARG A 25 -1.20 1.70 -18.56
N GLU A 26 0.04 1.24 -18.44
CA GLU A 26 0.40 -0.18 -18.37
C GLU A 26 -0.18 -0.82 -17.10
N TRP A 27 0.00 -0.17 -15.95
CA TRP A 27 -0.61 -0.57 -14.68
C TRP A 27 -2.13 -0.67 -14.77
N ASN A 28 -2.79 0.35 -15.35
CA ASN A 28 -4.25 0.33 -15.51
C ASN A 28 -4.76 -0.69 -16.55
N SER A 29 -3.90 -1.16 -17.47
CA SER A 29 -4.24 -2.22 -18.42
C SER A 29 -4.10 -3.60 -17.78
N GLY A 30 -2.95 -3.87 -17.15
CA GLY A 30 -2.70 -5.14 -16.44
C GLY A 30 -3.63 -5.31 -15.24
N LEU A 31 -3.93 -4.22 -14.52
CA LEU A 31 -4.96 -4.24 -13.48
C LEU A 31 -6.29 -4.64 -14.12
N ARG A 32 -6.74 -3.98 -15.20
CA ARG A 32 -8.03 -4.29 -15.85
C ARG A 32 -8.16 -5.74 -16.31
N ASP A 33 -7.09 -6.31 -16.85
CA ASP A 33 -7.06 -7.70 -17.29
C ASP A 33 -7.14 -8.64 -16.09
N LEU A 34 -6.40 -8.35 -15.00
CA LEU A 34 -6.55 -9.03 -13.70
C LEU A 34 -7.98 -8.90 -13.16
N LEU A 35 -8.59 -7.71 -13.22
CA LEU A 35 -9.99 -7.47 -12.80
C LEU A 35 -10.99 -8.24 -13.67
N GLN A 36 -10.60 -8.62 -14.89
CA GLN A 36 -11.43 -9.40 -15.80
C GLN A 36 -11.28 -10.90 -15.55
N GLU A 37 -10.08 -11.36 -15.20
CA GLU A 37 -9.81 -12.75 -14.80
C GLU A 37 -10.41 -13.08 -13.43
N MET A 38 -10.33 -12.16 -12.46
CA MET A 38 -10.96 -12.34 -11.14
C MET A 38 -12.49 -12.46 -11.19
N ARG A 39 -13.13 -12.16 -12.34
CA ARG A 39 -14.59 -12.39 -12.55
C ARG A 39 -14.98 -13.86 -12.54
N SER A 40 -14.04 -14.76 -12.79
CA SER A 40 -14.26 -16.21 -12.82
C SER A 40 -13.64 -16.94 -11.62
N VAL A 41 -12.99 -16.20 -10.72
CA VAL A 41 -12.29 -16.77 -9.58
C VAL A 41 -13.22 -16.69 -8.36
N ASP A 42 -13.47 -17.83 -7.73
CA ASP A 42 -14.15 -17.86 -6.44
C ASP A 42 -13.30 -17.07 -5.44
N PRO A 43 -13.87 -16.09 -4.73
CA PRO A 43 -13.10 -15.26 -3.83
C PRO A 43 -12.51 -16.10 -2.69
N PRO A 44 -11.25 -15.86 -2.30
CA PRO A 44 -10.57 -16.62 -1.25
C PRO A 44 -11.27 -16.48 0.11
N PHE A 45 -11.93 -15.34 0.32
CA PHE A 45 -12.78 -15.08 1.49
C PHE A 45 -14.23 -14.79 1.07
N PRO A 46 -15.23 -15.22 1.86
CA PRO A 46 -16.62 -14.88 1.61
C PRO A 46 -16.84 -13.37 1.53
N LEU A 47 -17.44 -12.88 0.44
CA LEU A 47 -17.69 -11.45 0.26
C LEU A 47 -18.46 -10.79 1.41
N PRO A 48 -19.45 -11.44 2.06
CA PRO A 48 -20.09 -10.87 3.25
C PRO A 48 -19.12 -10.62 4.41
N LEU A 49 -18.09 -11.46 4.59
CA LEU A 49 -17.06 -11.25 5.60
C LEU A 49 -16.18 -10.05 5.23
N VAL A 50 -15.78 -9.94 3.96
CA VAL A 50 -15.00 -8.80 3.46
C VAL A 50 -15.76 -7.49 3.66
N ARG A 51 -17.05 -7.46 3.31
CA ARG A 51 -17.93 -6.31 3.54
C ARG A 51 -17.99 -5.92 5.01
N PHE A 52 -18.18 -6.89 5.90
CA PHE A 52 -18.19 -6.64 7.34
C PHE A 52 -16.88 -6.04 7.85
N LEU A 53 -15.73 -6.54 7.36
CA LEU A 53 -14.41 -6.00 7.74
C LEU A 53 -14.24 -4.57 7.26
N LEU A 54 -14.69 -4.25 6.04
CA LEU A 54 -14.64 -2.90 5.48
C LEU A 54 -15.53 -1.91 6.27
N GLU A 55 -16.73 -2.32 6.65
CA GLU A 55 -17.62 -1.54 7.54
C GLU A 55 -16.96 -1.29 8.90
N LYS A 56 -16.34 -2.31 9.50
CA LYS A 56 -15.57 -2.20 10.75
C LYS A 56 -14.39 -1.24 10.65
N SER A 57 -13.76 -1.15 9.48
CA SER A 57 -12.66 -0.24 9.19
C SER A 57 -13.10 1.18 8.83
N GLY A 58 -14.40 1.49 8.86
CA GLY A 58 -14.93 2.81 8.53
C GLY A 58 -14.97 3.11 7.03
N CYS A 59 -14.86 2.07 6.18
CA CYS A 59 -14.93 2.17 4.72
C CYS A 59 -16.13 1.37 4.19
N PRO A 60 -17.38 1.73 4.55
CA PRO A 60 -18.56 1.00 4.09
C PRO A 60 -18.67 1.07 2.57
N ILE A 61 -19.01 -0.06 1.95
CA ILE A 61 -19.38 -0.12 0.54
C ILE A 61 -20.90 -0.07 0.47
N GLU A 62 -21.43 0.94 -0.22
CA GLU A 62 -22.87 1.10 -0.44
C GLU A 62 -23.31 0.42 -1.74
N GLY A 63 -24.51 -0.15 -1.75
CA GLY A 63 -25.09 -0.77 -2.93
C GLY A 63 -24.65 -2.21 -3.21
N GLU A 64 -25.39 -2.84 -4.12
CA GLU A 64 -25.12 -4.19 -4.65
C GLU A 64 -24.71 -4.14 -6.13
N ASP A 65 -24.35 -2.95 -6.60
CA ASP A 65 -23.91 -2.77 -7.97
C ASP A 65 -22.55 -3.45 -8.21
N ARG A 66 -22.20 -3.51 -9.48
CA ARG A 66 -21.01 -4.20 -9.96
C ARG A 66 -19.72 -3.59 -9.42
N GLU A 67 -19.69 -2.29 -9.19
CA GLU A 67 -18.49 -1.62 -8.69
C GLU A 67 -18.25 -1.99 -7.22
N SER A 68 -19.31 -1.99 -6.42
CA SER A 68 -19.30 -2.42 -5.03
C SER A 68 -18.91 -3.89 -4.84
N GLN A 69 -19.30 -4.77 -5.75
CA GLN A 69 -18.86 -6.18 -5.74
C GLN A 69 -17.38 -6.32 -6.10
N ASN A 70 -16.90 -5.56 -7.10
CA ASN A 70 -15.51 -5.56 -7.52
C ASN A 70 -14.57 -5.10 -6.39
N VAL A 71 -14.94 -4.06 -5.63
CA VAL A 71 -14.13 -3.62 -4.49
C VAL A 71 -13.97 -4.75 -3.46
N GLN A 72 -15.05 -5.50 -3.17
CA GLN A 72 -14.97 -6.64 -2.25
C GLN A 72 -14.06 -7.75 -2.79
N LEU A 73 -14.12 -8.05 -4.10
CA LEU A 73 -13.22 -9.02 -4.74
C LEU A 73 -11.75 -8.57 -4.63
N TYR A 74 -11.47 -7.29 -4.84
CA TYR A 74 -10.11 -6.76 -4.77
C TYR A 74 -9.53 -6.81 -3.36
N VAL A 75 -10.34 -6.44 -2.37
CA VAL A 75 -9.93 -6.54 -0.96
C VAL A 75 -9.72 -7.99 -0.56
N SER A 76 -10.56 -8.90 -1.05
CA SER A 76 -10.42 -10.35 -0.80
C SER A 76 -9.09 -10.88 -1.34
N ALA A 77 -8.77 -10.60 -2.62
CA ALA A 77 -7.53 -11.01 -3.26
C ALA A 77 -6.29 -10.36 -2.61
N ALA A 78 -6.33 -9.06 -2.34
CA ALA A 78 -5.22 -8.37 -1.68
C ALA A 78 -4.96 -8.91 -0.26
N THR A 79 -6.02 -9.34 0.43
CA THR A 79 -5.88 -9.99 1.75
C THR A 79 -5.22 -11.36 1.63
N GLU A 80 -5.57 -12.14 0.60
CA GLU A 80 -4.95 -13.43 0.31
C GLU A 80 -3.45 -13.27 0.02
N ASP A 81 -3.09 -12.32 -0.84
CA ASP A 81 -1.69 -12.01 -1.16
C ASP A 81 -0.89 -11.63 0.09
N LEU A 82 -1.45 -10.76 0.95
CA LEU A 82 -0.81 -10.38 2.20
C LEU A 82 -0.60 -11.58 3.14
N VAL A 83 -1.58 -12.48 3.23
CA VAL A 83 -1.46 -13.71 4.02
C VAL A 83 -0.36 -14.61 3.43
N HIS A 84 -0.27 -14.72 2.10
CA HIS A 84 0.80 -15.47 1.44
C HIS A 84 2.19 -14.89 1.71
N GLU A 85 2.35 -13.57 1.66
CA GLU A 85 3.62 -12.90 1.99
C GLU A 85 4.05 -13.21 3.44
N ILE A 86 3.13 -13.05 4.40
CA ILE A 86 3.40 -13.33 5.82
C ILE A 86 3.78 -14.80 6.02
N VAL A 87 3.04 -15.73 5.40
CA VAL A 87 3.32 -17.17 5.51
C VAL A 87 4.64 -17.53 4.83
N GLY A 88 4.98 -16.89 3.71
CA GLY A 88 6.26 -17.04 3.02
C GLY A 88 7.42 -16.64 3.94
N ALA A 89 7.39 -15.42 4.47
CA ALA A 89 8.41 -14.93 5.40
C ALA A 89 8.51 -15.81 6.67
N ALA A 90 7.39 -16.28 7.21
CA ALA A 90 7.39 -17.18 8.37
C ALA A 90 8.06 -18.53 8.04
N LYS A 91 7.87 -19.06 6.82
CA LYS A 91 8.56 -20.27 6.36
C LYS A 91 10.05 -20.05 6.22
N ASP A 92 10.48 -18.91 5.67
CA ASP A 92 11.89 -18.59 5.50
C ASP A 92 12.60 -18.47 6.86
N PHE A 93 11.97 -17.79 7.82
CA PHE A 93 12.50 -17.71 9.18
C PHE A 93 12.55 -19.09 9.87
N ASN A 94 11.50 -19.89 9.70
CA ASN A 94 11.47 -21.24 10.24
C ASN A 94 12.59 -22.11 9.64
N ALA A 95 12.83 -22.03 8.34
CA ALA A 95 13.90 -22.73 7.65
C ALA A 95 15.27 -22.31 8.21
N LEU A 96 15.53 -21.01 8.33
CA LEU A 96 16.77 -20.48 8.89
C LEU A 96 17.01 -20.98 10.33
N LYS A 97 15.97 -20.99 11.16
CA LYS A 97 16.02 -21.52 12.53
C LYS A 97 16.35 -23.01 12.56
N MET A 98 15.77 -23.80 11.66
CA MET A 98 16.04 -25.25 11.56
C MET A 98 17.47 -25.53 11.08
N GLU A 99 17.96 -24.78 10.10
CA GLU A 99 19.35 -24.84 9.65
C GLU A 99 20.34 -24.51 10.78
N THR A 100 20.08 -23.44 11.53
CA THR A 100 20.92 -23.02 12.67
C THR A 100 20.97 -24.09 13.76
N ARG A 101 19.91 -24.90 13.91
CA ARG A 101 19.85 -26.02 14.86
C ARG A 101 20.38 -27.33 14.29
N GLY A 102 20.88 -27.36 13.05
CA GLY A 102 21.38 -28.57 12.39
C GLY A 102 20.30 -29.54 11.91
N HIS A 103 19.04 -29.11 11.81
CA HIS A 103 17.89 -29.91 11.38
C HIS A 103 17.50 -29.60 9.92
N THR A 104 18.48 -29.61 9.01
CA THR A 104 18.28 -29.39 7.57
C THR A 104 17.38 -30.47 6.96
N GLY A 105 16.25 -30.07 6.37
CA GLY A 105 15.36 -30.96 5.61
C GLY A 105 14.19 -31.56 6.40
N GLU A 106 14.02 -31.24 7.68
CA GLU A 106 12.80 -31.62 8.41
C GLU A 106 11.62 -30.72 8.03
N VAL A 107 10.45 -31.33 7.84
CA VAL A 107 9.17 -30.61 7.72
C VAL A 107 8.81 -30.03 9.08
N SER A 108 9.32 -28.84 9.33
CA SER A 108 9.07 -28.10 10.56
C SER A 108 7.72 -27.40 10.51
N LYS A 109 6.94 -27.52 11.58
CA LYS A 109 5.66 -26.80 11.73
C LYS A 109 5.95 -25.33 12.04
N LEU A 110 5.23 -24.42 11.39
CA LEU A 110 5.25 -23.00 11.76
C LEU A 110 4.87 -22.83 13.22
N THR A 111 5.65 -22.04 13.96
CA THR A 111 5.35 -21.66 15.33
C THR A 111 4.77 -20.25 15.38
N VAL A 112 4.18 -19.89 16.52
CA VAL A 112 3.68 -18.53 16.76
C VAL A 112 4.81 -17.50 16.65
N ASP A 113 6.03 -17.84 17.11
CA ASP A 113 7.19 -16.95 16.99
C ASP A 113 7.58 -16.69 15.53
N ASP A 114 7.51 -17.71 14.66
CA ASP A 114 7.84 -17.55 13.24
C ASP A 114 6.86 -16.58 12.56
N VAL A 115 5.56 -16.71 12.87
CA VAL A 115 4.51 -15.82 12.36
C VAL A 115 4.64 -14.41 12.93
N ARG A 116 4.99 -14.26 14.22
CA ARG A 116 5.19 -12.94 14.84
C ARG A 116 6.31 -12.16 14.14
N VAL A 117 7.46 -12.79 13.93
CA VAL A 117 8.60 -12.14 13.25
C VAL A 117 8.22 -11.75 11.82
N ALA A 118 7.56 -12.66 11.08
CA ALA A 118 7.08 -12.38 9.73
C ALA A 118 6.08 -11.21 9.67
N LEU A 119 5.18 -11.10 10.65
CA LEU A 119 4.26 -9.98 10.78
C LEU A 119 5.00 -8.65 11.01
N GLU A 120 5.97 -8.63 11.93
CA GLU A 120 6.76 -7.43 12.22
C GLU A 120 7.54 -6.94 10.99
N GLU A 121 8.12 -7.85 10.21
CA GLU A 121 8.83 -7.52 8.97
C GLU A 121 7.88 -7.03 7.87
N THR A 122 6.81 -7.78 7.60
CA THR A 122 5.87 -7.46 6.51
C THR A 122 5.11 -6.16 6.79
N LEU A 123 4.57 -5.99 7.99
CA LEU A 123 3.88 -4.75 8.39
C LEU A 123 4.85 -3.57 8.50
N GLY A 124 6.08 -3.81 9.00
CA GLY A 124 7.12 -2.80 9.03
C GLY A 124 7.48 -2.26 7.64
N LEU A 125 7.54 -3.13 6.63
CA LEU A 125 7.77 -2.74 5.23
C LEU A 125 6.59 -1.93 4.67
N LEU A 126 5.35 -2.33 4.94
CA LEU A 126 4.15 -1.62 4.48
C LEU A 126 4.05 -0.20 5.04
N ILE A 127 4.37 -0.01 6.33
CA ILE A 127 4.39 1.30 6.99
C ILE A 127 5.46 2.22 6.36
N ARG A 128 6.66 1.68 6.08
CA ARG A 128 7.73 2.46 5.43
C ARG A 128 7.42 2.82 3.99
N LYS A 129 6.74 1.94 3.24
CA LYS A 129 6.30 2.24 1.86
C LYS A 129 5.21 3.31 1.82
N SER A 130 4.34 3.37 2.83
CA SER A 130 3.25 4.35 2.90
C SER A 130 3.70 5.74 3.36
N SER A 131 4.84 5.90 4.04
CA SER A 131 5.40 7.23 4.36
C SER A 131 5.93 7.99 3.13
N VAL A 132 5.97 7.37 1.95
CA VAL A 132 6.37 8.01 0.68
C VAL A 132 5.18 8.68 -0.03
N PHE A 133 3.93 8.32 0.32
CA PHE A 133 2.73 9.01 -0.12
C PHE A 133 2.28 10.03 0.92
N GLN A 134 2.98 11.15 1.01
CA GLN A 134 2.33 12.37 1.50
C GLN A 134 1.51 12.94 0.35
N PRO A 135 0.17 12.93 0.39
CA PRO A 135 -0.59 13.81 -0.48
C PRO A 135 -0.09 15.22 -0.18
N SER A 136 0.50 15.88 -1.18
CA SER A 136 0.82 17.29 -1.09
C SER A 136 -0.48 18.00 -0.75
N ALA A 137 -0.66 18.40 0.51
CA ALA A 137 -1.81 19.18 0.90
C ALA A 137 -1.83 20.40 -0.04
N PRO A 138 -2.97 20.73 -0.69
CA PRO A 138 -3.03 21.90 -1.53
C PRO A 138 -2.64 23.10 -0.68
N GLN A 139 -1.48 23.68 -0.95
CA GLN A 139 -1.06 24.92 -0.34
C GLN A 139 -2.08 25.97 -0.73
N GLN A 140 -2.98 26.32 0.19
CA GLN A 140 -3.80 27.51 0.00
C GLN A 140 -2.83 28.69 -0.13
N PRO A 141 -2.97 29.52 -1.17
CA PRO A 141 -2.14 30.70 -1.31
C PRO A 141 -2.34 31.57 -0.07
N LEU A 142 -1.25 31.82 0.66
CA LEU A 142 -1.23 32.88 1.67
C LEU A 142 -1.58 34.17 0.93
N HIS A 143 -2.81 34.66 1.12
CA HIS A 143 -3.17 36.00 0.71
C HIS A 143 -2.28 36.99 1.49
N SER A 144 -1.26 37.49 0.81
CA SER A 144 -0.60 38.75 1.14
C SER A 144 -1.61 39.89 0.94
N GLY A 145 -2.40 40.18 1.97
CA GLY A 145 -3.24 41.36 2.07
C GLY A 145 -2.57 42.38 2.97
N GLY A 146 -1.79 43.29 2.38
CA GLY A 146 -1.26 44.46 3.06
C GLY A 146 -2.36 45.47 3.42
N GLU A 147 -2.08 46.20 4.50
CA GLU A 147 -2.52 47.57 4.83
C GLU A 147 -4.01 47.90 4.94
N GLY A 148 -4.43 48.32 6.14
CA GLY A 148 -5.72 48.95 6.35
C GLY A 148 -6.05 49.14 7.83
N GLY A 149 -5.41 50.11 8.48
CA GLY A 149 -5.77 50.53 9.83
C GLY A 149 -7.20 51.09 9.90
N ALA A 150 -7.94 50.73 10.95
CA ALA A 150 -9.02 51.54 11.49
C ALA A 150 -9.31 51.13 12.94
N LYS A 151 -9.10 52.12 13.83
CA LYS A 151 -9.49 52.19 15.24
C LYS A 151 -10.83 51.51 15.54
N ARG A 152 -10.86 50.57 16.49
CA ARG A 152 -12.09 50.27 17.24
C ARG A 152 -12.12 51.12 18.50
N MET A 153 -12.92 52.19 18.45
CA MET A 153 -13.44 52.85 19.65
C MET A 153 -14.41 51.89 20.36
N ARG A 154 -14.26 51.73 21.67
CA ARG A 154 -15.31 51.14 22.52
C ARG A 154 -16.31 52.24 22.90
N PRO A 155 -17.61 51.94 22.84
CA PRO A 155 -18.58 52.55 23.74
C PRO A 155 -19.35 51.48 24.54
N GLY A 156 -19.66 51.79 25.79
CA GLY A 156 -20.56 51.03 26.66
C GLY A 156 -19.87 50.35 27.82
#